data_AF-B3PLY3-F1
#
_entry.id   AF-B3PLY3-F1
#
_cell.length_a   1.000
_cell.length_b   1.000
_cell.length_c   1.000
_cell.angle_alpha   90.00
_cell.angle_beta   90.00
_cell.angle_gamma   90.00
#
_symmetry.space_group_name_H-M   'P 1'
#
loop_
_entity.id
_entity.type
_entity.pdbx_description
1 polymer ?
#
loop_
_entity_poly.entity_id
_entity_poly.type
_entity_poly.pdbx_seq_one_letter_code
_entity_poly.pdbx_strand_id
1 'polypeptide(L)'
;MKYQNKRDFDAANMFGLRLPNNDFAQYFNGSSFLKPPIDSQSTNLSMFNVTFATGCRNNWHIHHAKKGGGQILICTADEWWHQVEGKEVQELK
;
A
#
# COMPACT_ATOMS: atom_id res chain seq x y z
N MET A 1 -7.84 14.21 -2.27
CA MET A 1 -8.55 13.04 -1.71
C MET A 1 -9.83 12.88 -2.48
N LYS A 2 -10.06 11.72 -3.09
CA LYS A 2 -11.23 11.47 -3.94
C LYS A 2 -12.52 11.29 -3.14
N TYR A 3 -12.45 10.63 -1.99
CA TYR A 3 -13.61 10.36 -1.14
C TYR A 3 -13.61 11.28 0.08
N GLN A 4 -14.70 12.02 0.29
CA GLN A 4 -14.79 13.02 1.37
C GLN A 4 -15.32 12.45 2.69
N ASN A 5 -15.84 11.22 2.68
CA ASN A 5 -16.42 10.59 3.85
C ASN A 5 -16.15 9.07 3.86
N LYS A 6 -16.24 8.50 5.06
CA LYS A 6 -15.96 7.08 5.30
C LYS A 6 -16.88 6.14 4.51
N ARG A 7 -18.16 6.51 4.32
CA ARG A 7 -19.14 5.67 3.61
C ARG A 7 -18.73 5.47 2.16
N ASP A 8 -18.36 6.55 1.46
CA ASP A 8 -17.98 6.49 0.05
C ASP A 8 -16.63 5.79 -0.13
N PHE A 9 -15.69 6.02 0.80
CA PHE A 9 -14.44 5.26 0.84
C PHE A 9 -14.69 3.76 1.04
N ASP A 10 -15.51 3.38 2.03
CA ASP A 10 -15.80 1.98 2.31
C ASP A 10 -16.50 1.29 1.13
N ALA A 11 -17.39 2.01 0.42
CA ALA A 11 -18.05 1.50 -0.78
C ALA A 11 -17.06 1.24 -1.93
N ALA A 12 -16.03 2.08 -2.07
CA ALA A 12 -14.98 1.90 -3.08
C ALA A 12 -13.90 0.89 -2.66
N ASN A 13 -13.64 0.75 -1.36
CA ASN A 13 -12.64 -0.15 -0.81
C ASN A 13 -13.17 -1.60 -0.86
N MET A 14 -13.07 -2.22 -2.03
CA MET A 14 -13.54 -3.59 -2.29
C MET A 14 -12.98 -4.63 -1.34
N PHE A 15 -11.78 -4.39 -0.82
CA PHE A 15 -11.19 -5.28 0.17
C PHE A 15 -11.77 -4.94 1.55
N GLY A 16 -11.92 -3.66 1.90
CA GLY A 16 -12.37 -3.18 3.20
C GLY A 16 -11.20 -2.91 4.13
N LEU A 17 -11.38 -2.04 5.12
CA LEU A 17 -10.30 -1.66 6.03
C LEU A 17 -9.81 -2.88 6.84
N ARG A 18 -8.49 -2.95 7.03
CA ARG A 18 -7.81 -4.09 7.67
C ARG A 18 -7.32 -3.74 9.07
N LEU A 19 -6.62 -4.70 9.70
CA LEU A 19 -6.03 -4.50 11.02
C LEU A 19 -4.86 -3.50 10.94
N PRO A 20 -4.58 -2.76 12.03
CA PRO A 20 -3.41 -1.91 12.12
C PRO A 20 -2.12 -2.66 11.78
N ASN A 21 -1.25 -2.02 11.00
CA ASN A 21 0.01 -2.57 10.55
C ASN A 21 1.12 -2.43 11.63
N ASN A 22 0.87 -2.99 12.81
CA ASN A 22 1.72 -2.77 13.99
C ASN A 22 3.13 -3.37 13.81
N ASP A 23 3.24 -4.54 13.18
CA ASP A 23 4.51 -5.26 13.02
C ASP A 23 5.53 -4.51 12.13
N PHE A 24 5.02 -3.61 11.29
CA PHE A 24 5.83 -2.83 10.35
C PHE A 24 5.74 -1.33 10.58
N ALA A 25 5.10 -0.87 11.66
CA ALA A 25 4.81 0.55 11.92
C ALA A 25 6.06 1.44 11.86
N GLN A 26 7.22 0.93 12.27
CA GLN A 26 8.52 1.61 12.20
C GLN A 26 8.96 2.01 10.78
N TYR A 27 8.37 1.42 9.74
CA TYR A 27 8.67 1.72 8.34
C TYR A 27 7.69 2.71 7.71
N PHE A 28 6.74 3.25 8.49
CA PHE A 28 5.73 4.18 8.02
C PHE A 28 5.78 5.47 8.84
N ASN A 29 5.56 6.59 8.17
CA ASN A 29 5.21 7.84 8.82
C ASN A 29 3.67 7.95 8.77
N GLY A 30 3.01 7.72 9.91
CA GLY A 30 1.55 7.69 10.04
C GLY A 30 0.97 6.28 10.12
N SER A 31 -0.36 6.21 10.27
CA SER A 31 -1.08 4.94 10.43
C SER A 31 -1.28 4.22 9.11
N SER A 32 -0.93 2.93 9.07
CA SER A 32 -1.25 2.02 7.96
C SER A 32 -1.97 0.77 8.47
N PHE A 33 -2.68 0.12 7.57
CA PHE A 33 -3.48 -1.08 7.83
C PHE A 33 -3.15 -2.13 6.79
N LEU A 34 -2.93 -3.38 7.19
CA LEU A 34 -2.37 -4.41 6.31
C LEU A 34 -3.10 -5.74 6.48
N LYS A 35 -3.29 -6.46 5.38
CA LYS A 35 -3.65 -7.89 5.39
C LYS A 35 -3.04 -8.63 4.20
N PRO A 36 -2.44 -9.81 4.39
CA PRO A 36 -2.12 -10.73 3.30
C PRO A 36 -3.43 -11.30 2.71
N PRO A 37 -3.74 -11.06 1.42
CA PRO A 37 -4.93 -11.61 0.78
C PRO A 37 -4.76 -13.07 0.35
N ILE A 38 -3.51 -13.56 0.30
CA ILE A 38 -3.17 -14.94 -0.08
C ILE A 38 -2.20 -15.51 0.96
N ASP A 39 -2.16 -16.84 1.03
CA ASP A 39 -1.06 -17.54 1.69
C ASP A 39 0.16 -17.58 0.76
N SER A 40 1.24 -16.94 1.20
CA SER A 40 2.47 -16.87 0.43
C SER A 40 3.18 -18.22 0.32
N GLN A 41 2.95 -19.15 1.26
CA GLN A 41 3.59 -20.46 1.24
C GLN A 41 3.04 -21.34 0.13
N SER A 42 1.71 -21.32 -0.08
CA SER A 42 1.06 -22.08 -1.15
C SER A 42 1.22 -21.46 -2.54
N THR A 43 1.45 -20.14 -2.64
CA THR A 43 1.47 -19.41 -3.92
C THR A 43 2.85 -18.99 -4.40
N ASN A 44 3.89 -19.10 -3.55
CA ASN A 44 5.22 -18.52 -3.79
C ASN A 44 5.18 -17.02 -4.16
N LEU A 45 4.12 -16.31 -3.77
CA LEU A 45 3.91 -14.90 -4.05
C LEU A 45 3.67 -14.16 -2.74
N SER A 46 4.47 -13.12 -2.48
CA SER A 46 4.22 -12.19 -1.38
C SER A 46 3.33 -11.07 -1.88
N MET A 47 2.06 -11.08 -1.45
CA MET A 47 1.09 -10.04 -1.78
C MET A 47 0.48 -9.50 -0.49
N PHE A 48 0.26 -8.18 -0.45
CA PHE A 48 -0.32 -7.50 0.70
C PHE A 48 -1.31 -6.44 0.22
N ASN A 49 -2.49 -6.41 0.84
CA ASN A 49 -3.41 -5.29 0.69
C ASN A 49 -3.12 -4.30 1.83
N VAL A 50 -2.73 -3.08 1.48
CA VAL A 50 -2.32 -2.05 2.45
C VAL A 50 -3.16 -0.80 2.24
N THR A 51 -3.73 -0.26 3.32
CA THR A 51 -4.41 1.03 3.35
C THR A 51 -3.57 2.02 4.13
N PHE A 52 -3.39 3.22 3.59
CA PHE A 52 -2.63 4.30 4.21
C PHE A 52 -3.64 5.33 4.72
N ALA A 53 -3.52 5.76 5.98
CA ALA A 53 -4.26 6.92 6.44
C ALA A 53 -3.82 8.17 5.66
N THR A 54 -4.63 9.23 5.69
CA THR A 54 -4.28 10.50 5.02
C THR A 54 -2.92 11.01 5.49
N GLY A 55 -2.04 11.33 4.53
CA GLY A 55 -0.68 11.79 4.81
C GLY A 55 0.30 10.68 5.21
N CYS A 56 -0.17 9.43 5.37
CA CYS A 56 0.71 8.30 5.64
C CYS A 56 1.56 7.98 4.40
N ARG A 57 2.83 7.67 4.64
CA ARG A 57 3.75 7.15 3.62
C ARG A 57 4.71 6.16 4.24
N ASN A 58 5.24 5.27 3.42
CA ASN A 58 6.37 4.43 3.78
C ASN A 58 7.67 5.24 3.77
N ASN A 59 8.65 4.74 4.51
CA ASN A 59 10.03 5.23 4.44
C ASN A 59 10.67 4.80 3.10
N TRP A 60 11.73 5.51 2.71
CA TRP A 60 12.57 5.12 1.57
C TRP A 60 13.09 3.70 1.77
N HIS A 61 12.90 2.85 0.77
CA HIS A 61 13.34 1.46 0.80
C HIS A 61 13.46 0.92 -0.63
N ILE A 62 14.05 -0.27 -0.75
CA ILE A 62 14.25 -0.96 -2.02
C ILE A 62 13.86 -2.44 -1.88
N HIS A 63 13.26 -2.99 -2.93
CA HIS A 63 12.98 -4.43 -3.03
C HIS A 63 14.08 -5.11 -3.85
N HIS A 64 14.88 -5.95 -3.21
CA HIS A 64 15.94 -6.71 -3.88
C HIS A 64 15.38 -7.97 -4.55
N ALA A 65 15.83 -8.25 -5.77
CA ALA A 65 15.51 -9.48 -6.47
C ALA A 65 16.71 -10.01 -7.27
N LYS A 66 16.87 -11.33 -7.34
CA LYS A 66 17.98 -11.98 -8.06
C LYS A 66 17.86 -11.86 -9.58
N LYS A 67 16.64 -11.87 -10.13
CA LYS A 67 16.35 -11.68 -11.56
C LYS A 67 14.91 -11.19 -11.75
N GLY A 68 14.72 -10.11 -12.52
CA GLY A 68 13.40 -9.67 -13.00
C GLY A 68 12.36 -9.33 -11.91
N GLY A 69 12.79 -8.99 -10.69
CA GLY A 69 11.86 -8.65 -9.61
C GLY A 69 11.76 -7.14 -9.34
N GLY A 70 11.16 -6.82 -8.21
CA GLY A 70 10.79 -5.47 -7.82
C GLY A 70 9.47 -5.48 -7.09
N GLN A 71 8.76 -4.36 -7.13
CA GLN A 71 7.43 -4.21 -6.55
C GLN A 71 6.45 -3.80 -7.62
N ILE A 72 5.26 -4.39 -7.58
CA ILE A 72 4.10 -3.94 -8.35
C ILE A 72 3.11 -3.37 -7.35
N LEU A 73 2.59 -2.19 -7.66
CA LEU A 73 1.54 -1.52 -6.89
C LEU A 73 0.25 -1.53 -7.72
N ILE A 74 -0.86 -1.90 -7.11
CA ILE A 74 -2.19 -1.85 -7.71
C ILE A 74 -3.05 -0.97 -6.83
N CYS A 75 -3.42 0.20 -7.35
CA CYS A 75 -4.27 1.14 -6.64
C CYS A 75 -5.73 0.70 -6.75
N THR A 76 -6.37 0.48 -5.61
CA THR A 76 -7.73 -0.12 -5.58
C THR A 76 -8.80 0.83 -5.06
N ALA A 77 -8.42 1.85 -4.29
CA ALA A 77 -9.35 2.88 -3.81
C ALA A 77 -8.58 4.18 -3.49
N ASP A 78 -9.20 5.33 -3.78
CA ASP A 78 -8.69 6.69 -3.53
C ASP A 78 -7.47 7.05 -4.42
N GLU A 79 -6.80 8.15 -4.08
CA GLU A 79 -5.64 8.70 -4.79
C GLU A 79 -4.33 8.25 -4.16
N TRP A 80 -3.33 7.99 -5.00
CA TRP A 80 -2.04 7.45 -4.59
C TRP A 80 -0.89 8.17 -5.27
N TRP A 81 0.23 8.25 -4.56
CA TRP A 81 1.47 8.83 -5.08
C TRP A 81 2.62 7.86 -4.91
N HIS A 82 3.53 7.87 -5.87
CA HIS A 82 4.81 7.20 -5.75
C HIS A 82 5.94 8.14 -6.16
N GLN A 83 7.11 7.93 -5.56
CA GLN A 83 8.30 8.66 -5.93
C GLN A 83 9.49 7.70 -5.92
N VAL A 84 10.33 7.83 -6.94
CA VAL A 84 11.67 7.23 -6.97
C VAL A 84 12.66 8.31 -6.60
N GLU A 85 13.66 7.98 -5.79
CA GLU A 85 14.67 8.95 -5.35
C GLU A 85 15.26 9.72 -6.54
N GLY A 86 15.33 11.05 -6.40
CA GLY A 86 15.81 11.95 -7.46
C GLY A 86 14.85 12.16 -8.64
N LYS A 87 13.64 11.58 -8.63
CA LYS A 87 12.61 11.81 -9.65
C LYS A 87 11.43 12.59 -9.07
N GLU A 88 10.66 13.20 -9.97
CA GLU A 88 9.40 13.86 -9.64
C GLU A 88 8.38 12.87 -9.05
N VAL A 89 7.55 13.36 -8.11
CA VAL A 89 6.42 12.60 -7.59
C VAL A 89 5.44 12.32 -8.72
N GLN A 90 4.93 11.09 -8.78
CA GLN A 90 3.99 10.65 -9.80
C GLN A 90 2.70 10.18 -9.13
N GLU A 91 1.57 10.57 -9.69
CA GLU A 91 0.27 10.00 -9.35
C GLU A 91 0.19 8.57 -9.90
N LEU A 92 -0.27 7.63 -9.07
CA LEU A 92 -0.63 6.29 -9.54
C LEU A 92 -2.10 6.30 -9.95
N LYS A 93 -2.36 5.98 -11.22
CA LYS A 93 -3.71 5.93 -11.82
C LYS A 93 -4.32 4.55 -11.78
#